data_AF-A0A4W5RBG1-F1
#
_entry.id   AF-A0A4W5RBG1-F1
#
_cell.length_a   1.000
_cell.length_b   1.000
_cell.length_c   1.000
_cell.angle_alpha   90.00
_cell.angle_beta   90.00
_cell.angle_gamma   90.00
#
_symmetry.space_group_name_H-M   'P 1'
#
loop_
_entity.id
_entity.type
_entity.pdbx_description
1 polymer ?
#
loop_
_entity_poly.entity_id
_entity_poly.type
_entity_poly.pdbx_seq_one_letter_code
_entity_poly.pdbx_strand_id
1 'polypeptide(L)'
;KAQAWQRAGRAGREDSGSVYRLYTEDEFDNLIPMTVLGAEPVLAAMRKAVEQLDLLRAVEKKDEQVTLTPLGKKMASFPLEPRYAKTILLSPDFQCSEEVLTIVSLLSVDTCLTTRKKFTTSKGDHLTLLNIYRTFKKVNVNKEWCRENFVNSRNMSMVEEVRAQLRDICLKVPKQIHNTTSNQFSQNCCSSAKNPVAIHPSSVLFQAKPASVVFNEPLHTSKCYMRDL
;
A
#
# COMPACT_ATOMS: atom_id res chain seq x y z
N LYS A 1 8.79 6.78 26.34
CA LYS A 1 8.72 7.89 27.32
C LYS A 1 8.51 9.27 26.66
N ALA A 2 9.28 9.63 25.62
CA ALA A 2 9.21 10.94 24.96
C ALA A 2 7.80 11.35 24.46
N GLN A 3 7.06 10.45 23.81
CA GLN A 3 5.69 10.76 23.35
C GLN A 3 4.72 11.08 24.50
N ALA A 4 4.84 10.39 25.63
CA ALA A 4 4.02 10.64 26.81
C ALA A 4 4.30 12.03 27.40
N TRP A 5 5.57 12.45 27.41
CA TRP A 5 5.95 13.82 27.76
C TRP A 5 5.39 14.86 26.79
N GLN A 6 5.48 14.62 25.48
CA GLN A 6 4.91 15.52 24.48
C GLN A 6 3.38 15.69 24.62
N ARG A 7 2.66 14.61 24.96
CA ARG A 7 1.22 14.68 25.24
C ARG A 7 0.93 15.50 26.49
N ALA A 8 1.72 15.30 27.56
CA ALA A 8 1.55 16.05 28.79
C ALA A 8 1.81 17.55 28.60
N GLY A 9 2.85 17.92 27.84
CA GLY A 9 3.15 19.31 27.52
C GLY A 9 2.07 20.05 26.72
N ARG A 10 1.11 19.36 26.10
CA ARG A 10 -0.03 20.01 25.43
C ARG A 10 -1.03 20.63 26.42
N ALA A 11 -1.13 20.09 27.62
CA ALA A 11 -2.06 20.59 28.64
C ALA A 11 -1.58 21.91 29.27
N GLY A 12 -0.28 22.17 29.26
CA GLY A 12 0.33 23.37 29.85
C GLY A 12 0.64 24.50 28.85
N ARG A 13 -0.08 24.59 27.73
CA ARG A 13 0.24 25.56 26.65
C ARG A 13 -0.20 26.99 26.94
N GLU A 14 -1.33 27.16 27.62
CA GLU A 14 -1.94 28.46 27.88
C GLU A 14 -1.88 28.80 29.37
N ASP A 15 -2.15 27.81 30.23
CA ASP A 15 -2.06 27.92 31.69
C ASP A 15 -1.77 26.52 32.28
N SER A 16 -1.69 26.41 33.60
CA SER A 16 -1.56 25.17 34.35
C SER A 16 -2.64 24.16 33.95
N GLY A 17 -2.22 23.00 33.47
CA GLY A 17 -3.12 21.93 33.03
C GLY A 17 -2.81 20.59 33.71
N SER A 18 -3.80 19.70 33.73
CA SER A 18 -3.67 18.34 34.26
C SER A 18 -3.72 17.30 33.14
N VAL A 19 -3.05 16.16 33.34
CA VAL A 19 -2.96 15.07 32.36
C VAL A 19 -3.27 13.77 33.06
N TYR A 20 -4.30 13.07 32.59
CA TYR A 20 -4.66 11.74 33.10
C TYR A 20 -4.02 10.68 32.22
N ARG A 21 -3.19 9.82 32.82
CA ARG A 21 -2.56 8.67 32.16
C ARG A 21 -3.35 7.41 32.53
N LEU A 22 -3.67 6.58 31.54
CA LEU A 22 -4.43 5.33 31.71
C LEU A 22 -3.54 4.13 32.06
N TYR A 23 -2.33 4.38 32.56
CA TYR A 23 -1.30 3.41 32.90
C TYR A 23 -0.63 3.84 34.21
N THR A 24 0.00 2.90 34.91
CA THR A 24 0.63 3.16 36.21
C THR A 24 1.91 3.96 36.07
N GLU A 25 2.40 4.50 37.20
CA GLU A 25 3.68 5.19 37.24
C GLU A 25 4.85 4.25 36.92
N ASP A 26 4.82 3.02 37.45
CA ASP A 26 5.82 1.99 37.14
C ASP A 26 5.88 1.67 35.64
N GLU A 27 4.72 1.57 34.98
CA GLU A 27 4.65 1.35 33.53
C GLU A 27 5.23 2.55 32.76
N PHE A 28 5.02 3.77 33.24
CA PHE A 28 5.60 4.97 32.64
C PHE A 28 7.13 4.97 32.71
N ASP A 29 7.69 4.56 33.84
CA ASP A 29 9.13 4.58 34.05
C ASP A 29 9.87 3.51 33.27
N ASN A 30 9.21 2.37 33.04
CA ASN A 30 9.70 1.30 32.17
C ASN A 30 9.60 1.62 30.66
N LEU A 31 8.97 2.74 30.26
CA LEU A 31 8.93 3.12 28.84
C LEU A 31 10.32 3.46 28.32
N ILE A 32 10.62 3.00 27.11
CA ILE A 32 11.88 3.30 26.40
C ILE A 32 12.16 4.81 26.45
N PRO A 33 13.35 5.23 26.95
CA PRO A 33 13.75 6.63 27.02
C PRO A 33 13.88 7.22 25.61
N MET A 34 13.97 8.55 25.53
CA MET A 34 14.03 9.28 24.27
C MET A 34 15.19 8.75 23.40
N THR A 35 14.88 8.10 22.28
CA THR A 35 15.89 7.57 21.36
C THR A 35 16.67 8.74 20.77
N VAL A 36 17.98 8.76 21.01
CA VAL A 36 18.92 9.68 20.34
C VAL A 36 19.02 9.27 18.87
N LEU A 37 18.99 10.26 17.98
CA LEU A 37 19.25 10.14 16.55
C LEU A 37 20.55 9.35 16.34
N GLY A 38 20.50 8.19 15.69
CA GLY A 38 21.71 7.39 15.46
C GLY A 38 21.54 5.88 15.29
N ALA A 39 20.31 5.34 15.27
CA ALA A 39 20.14 4.02 14.67
C ALA A 39 20.38 4.18 13.16
N GLU A 40 21.62 3.98 12.71
CA GLU A 40 21.90 3.69 11.31
C GLU A 40 20.82 2.73 10.81
N PRO A 41 20.19 2.96 9.65
CA PRO A 41 19.31 1.96 9.08
C PRO A 41 20.12 0.67 9.01
N VAL A 42 19.72 -0.29 9.86
CA VAL A 42 20.40 -1.58 10.07
C VAL A 42 20.81 -2.06 8.68
N LEU A 43 22.11 -2.17 8.37
CA LEU A 43 22.61 -2.40 6.99
C LEU A 43 21.85 -3.52 6.25
N ALA A 44 21.32 -4.50 6.99
CA ALA A 44 20.40 -5.53 6.53
C ALA A 44 19.13 -4.98 5.82
N ALA A 45 18.47 -3.96 6.35
CA ALA A 45 17.30 -3.32 5.76
C ALA A 45 17.64 -2.64 4.43
N MET A 46 18.77 -1.93 4.34
CA MET A 46 19.22 -1.33 3.09
C MET A 46 19.55 -2.39 2.03
N ARG A 47 20.26 -3.46 2.42
CA ARG A 47 20.56 -4.58 1.52
C ARG A 47 19.28 -5.23 0.98
N LYS A 48 18.31 -5.49 1.86
CA LYS A 48 17.01 -6.05 1.47
C LYS A 48 16.23 -5.11 0.53
N ALA A 49 16.28 -3.80 0.76
CA ALA A 49 15.66 -2.83 -0.14
C ALA A 49 16.31 -2.84 -1.54
N VAL A 50 17.65 -2.90 -1.62
CA VAL A 50 18.37 -3.01 -2.90
C VAL A 50 18.04 -4.32 -3.62
N GLU A 51 17.96 -5.45 -2.90
CA GLU A 51 17.52 -6.73 -3.46
C GLU A 51 16.10 -6.63 -4.05
N GLN A 52 15.16 -6.01 -3.33
CA GLN A 52 13.80 -5.81 -3.86
C GLN A 52 13.77 -4.93 -5.12
N LEU A 53 14.58 -3.87 -5.17
CA LEU A 53 14.67 -3.01 -6.35
C LEU A 53 15.31 -3.74 -7.55
N ASP A 54 16.26 -4.62 -7.30
CA ASP A 54 16.91 -5.47 -8.31
C ASP A 54 15.91 -6.49 -8.90
N LEU A 55 15.09 -7.13 -8.05
CA LEU A 55 13.97 -7.98 -8.50
C LEU A 55 12.98 -7.21 -9.38
N LEU A 56 12.75 -5.95 -9.07
CA LEU A 56 11.90 -5.07 -9.88
C LEU A 56 12.59 -4.59 -11.17
N ARG A 57 13.88 -4.89 -11.38
CA ARG A 57 14.72 -4.37 -12.48
C ARG A 57 14.81 -2.84 -12.48
N ALA A 58 14.64 -2.23 -11.31
CA ALA A 58 14.76 -0.79 -11.12
C ALA A 58 16.23 -0.36 -10.99
N VAL A 59 17.09 -1.25 -10.52
CA VAL A 59 18.53 -1.03 -10.39
C VAL A 59 19.32 -2.13 -11.09
N GLU A 60 20.56 -1.80 -11.46
CA GLU A 60 21.57 -2.74 -11.94
C GLU A 60 22.82 -2.61 -11.06
N LYS A 61 23.47 -3.74 -10.78
CA LYS A 61 24.74 -3.80 -10.06
C LYS A 61 25.86 -3.94 -11.05
N LYS A 62 26.72 -2.93 -11.16
CA LYS A 62 27.91 -2.95 -12.00
C LYS A 62 29.11 -2.48 -11.17
N ASP A 63 30.19 -3.26 -11.17
CA ASP A 63 31.44 -2.93 -10.46
C ASP A 63 31.22 -2.53 -8.98
N GLU A 64 30.42 -3.32 -8.27
CA GLU A 64 29.99 -3.09 -6.87
C GLU A 64 29.16 -1.81 -6.62
N GLN A 65 28.82 -1.06 -7.68
CA GLN A 65 27.97 0.12 -7.61
C GLN A 65 26.54 -0.20 -8.04
N VAL A 66 25.56 0.38 -7.33
CA VAL A 66 24.14 0.27 -7.66
C VAL A 66 23.75 1.49 -8.49
N THR A 67 23.27 1.26 -9.72
CA THR A 67 22.85 2.32 -10.62
C THR A 67 21.39 2.14 -11.06
N LEU A 68 20.68 3.23 -11.30
CA LEU A 68 19.27 3.19 -11.74
C LEU A 68 19.17 2.86 -13.23
N THR A 69 18.33 1.88 -13.55
CA THR A 69 17.96 1.54 -14.93
C THR A 69 17.05 2.62 -15.52
N PRO A 70 16.84 2.67 -16.85
CA PRO A 70 15.82 3.55 -17.44
C PRO A 70 14.42 3.30 -16.87
N LEU A 71 14.08 2.04 -16.57
CA LEU A 71 12.84 1.68 -15.88
C LEU A 71 12.82 2.24 -14.46
N GLY A 72 13.90 2.08 -13.69
CA GLY A 72 14.03 2.62 -12.34
C GLY A 72 13.88 4.14 -12.29
N LYS A 73 14.48 4.85 -13.26
CA LYS A 73 14.31 6.31 -13.40
C LYS A 73 12.86 6.71 -13.64
N LYS A 74 12.12 5.95 -14.46
CA LYS A 74 10.68 6.15 -14.66
C LYS A 74 9.88 5.85 -13.40
N MET A 75 10.18 4.75 -12.71
CA MET A 75 9.52 4.39 -11.45
C MET A 75 9.71 5.47 -10.39
N ALA A 76 10.90 6.06 -10.30
CA ALA A 76 11.23 7.14 -9.37
C ALA A 76 10.43 8.45 -9.62
N SER A 77 9.74 8.58 -10.76
CA SER A 77 8.86 9.73 -11.02
C SER A 77 7.50 9.64 -10.31
N PHE A 78 7.13 8.44 -9.82
CA PHE A 78 5.87 8.22 -9.11
C PHE A 78 6.06 8.38 -7.60
N PRO A 79 5.15 9.08 -6.89
CA PRO A 79 5.15 9.17 -5.42
C PRO A 79 4.53 7.90 -4.80
N LEU A 80 4.97 6.72 -5.26
CA LEU A 80 4.41 5.42 -4.90
C LEU A 80 5.53 4.46 -4.55
N GLU A 81 5.16 3.35 -3.91
CA GLU A 81 6.08 2.24 -3.77
C GLU A 81 6.50 1.67 -5.14
N PRO A 82 7.77 1.22 -5.29
CA PRO A 82 8.31 0.73 -6.55
C PRO A 82 7.43 -0.33 -7.25
N ARG A 83 6.80 -1.22 -6.48
CA ARG A 83 5.90 -2.25 -7.03
C ARG A 83 4.73 -1.65 -7.82
N TYR A 84 4.05 -0.64 -7.26
CA TYR A 84 2.91 -0.01 -7.92
C TYR A 84 3.33 0.84 -9.12
N ALA A 85 4.46 1.56 -9.00
CA ALA A 85 5.02 2.32 -10.10
C ALA A 85 5.32 1.39 -11.30
N LYS A 86 5.92 0.21 -11.04
CA LYS A 86 6.16 -0.80 -12.07
C LYS A 86 4.86 -1.34 -12.67
N THR A 87 3.86 -1.66 -11.85
CA THR A 87 2.55 -2.14 -12.33
C THR A 87 1.87 -1.12 -13.23
N ILE A 88 1.88 0.17 -12.86
CA ILE A 88 1.34 1.25 -13.70
C ILE A 88 2.09 1.33 -15.03
N LEU A 89 3.42 1.31 -15.00
CA LEU A 89 4.25 1.40 -16.21
C LEU A 89 4.06 0.21 -17.17
N LEU A 90 3.78 -0.99 -16.66
CA LEU A 90 3.51 -2.19 -17.47
C LEU A 90 2.06 -2.31 -17.94
N SER A 91 1.12 -1.68 -17.25
CA SER A 91 -0.31 -1.78 -17.56
C SER A 91 -0.73 -1.47 -19.02
N PRO A 92 -0.06 -0.59 -19.80
CA PRO A 92 -0.43 -0.33 -21.19
C PRO A 92 -0.27 -1.56 -22.07
N ASP A 93 0.72 -2.42 -21.79
CA ASP A 93 0.99 -3.65 -22.56
C ASP A 93 -0.15 -4.67 -22.40
N PHE A 94 -0.92 -4.56 -21.32
CA PHE A 94 -2.07 -5.40 -21.00
C PHE A 94 -3.42 -4.70 -21.22
N GLN A 95 -3.42 -3.49 -21.78
CA GLN A 95 -4.63 -2.70 -22.06
C GLN A 95 -5.51 -2.46 -20.82
N CYS A 96 -4.91 -2.35 -19.63
CA CYS A 96 -5.63 -2.24 -18.35
C CYS A 96 -5.20 -1.03 -17.51
N SER A 97 -4.61 -0.01 -18.13
CA SER A 97 -4.06 1.16 -17.43
C SER A 97 -5.09 1.93 -16.60
N GLU A 98 -6.31 2.10 -17.11
CA GLU A 98 -7.36 2.81 -16.37
C GLU A 98 -7.79 2.03 -15.12
N GLU A 99 -7.89 0.70 -15.19
CA GLU A 99 -8.17 -0.17 -14.05
C GLU A 99 -7.03 -0.17 -13.03
N VAL A 100 -5.79 -0.33 -13.49
CA VAL A 100 -4.60 -0.36 -12.62
C VAL A 100 -4.45 0.96 -11.89
N LEU A 101 -4.59 2.10 -12.58
CA LEU A 101 -4.57 3.41 -11.93
C LEU A 101 -5.66 3.53 -10.86
N THR A 102 -6.82 2.89 -11.05
CA THR A 102 -7.92 2.95 -10.08
C THR A 102 -7.56 2.12 -8.85
N ILE A 103 -7.12 0.88 -9.07
CA ILE A 103 -6.77 -0.06 -8.02
C ILE A 103 -5.62 0.51 -7.18
N VAL A 104 -4.55 1.02 -7.80
CA VAL A 104 -3.42 1.62 -7.09
C VAL A 104 -3.86 2.85 -6.28
N SER A 105 -4.74 3.69 -6.83
CA SER A 105 -5.28 4.85 -6.09
C SER A 105 -6.12 4.42 -4.89
N LEU A 106 -6.94 3.37 -5.03
CA LEU A 106 -7.72 2.78 -3.94
C LEU A 106 -6.85 2.13 -2.86
N LEU A 107 -5.75 1.49 -3.24
CA LEU A 107 -4.80 0.89 -2.29
C LEU A 107 -3.93 1.94 -1.59
N SER A 108 -3.73 3.11 -2.22
CA SER A 108 -2.94 4.21 -1.65
C SER A 108 -3.72 5.03 -0.63
N VAL A 109 -5.06 4.94 -0.65
CA VAL A 109 -5.95 5.60 0.32
C VAL A 109 -6.52 4.51 1.21
N ASP A 110 -6.35 4.59 2.53
CA ASP A 110 -6.92 3.65 3.50
C ASP A 110 -8.45 3.64 3.45
N THR A 111 -8.99 2.97 2.45
CA THR A 111 -10.40 2.78 2.23
C THR A 111 -10.75 1.48 2.94
N CYS A 112 -11.04 1.59 4.24
CA CYS A 112 -11.68 0.50 4.97
C CYS A 112 -13.07 0.28 4.37
N LEU A 113 -13.14 -0.44 3.26
CA LEU A 113 -14.39 -0.78 2.60
C LEU A 113 -14.89 -2.04 3.28
N THR A 114 -15.88 -1.90 4.15
CA THR A 114 -16.60 -3.06 4.68
C THR A 114 -17.25 -3.78 3.51
N THR A 115 -16.71 -4.92 3.12
CA THR A 115 -17.02 -5.64 1.88
C THR A 115 -18.47 -6.12 1.90
N ARG A 116 -19.37 -5.36 1.26
CA ARG A 116 -20.76 -5.78 1.05
C ARG A 116 -20.77 -6.84 -0.05
N LYS A 117 -21.43 -7.98 0.20
CA LYS A 117 -21.58 -9.12 -0.74
C LYS A 117 -22.00 -8.74 -2.17
N LYS A 118 -22.65 -7.59 -2.36
CA LYS A 118 -23.08 -7.13 -3.69
C LYS A 118 -21.96 -6.61 -4.59
N PHE A 119 -20.79 -6.26 -4.04
CA PHE A 119 -19.63 -5.81 -4.81
C PHE A 119 -18.54 -6.87 -4.93
N THR A 120 -18.61 -7.90 -4.08
CA THR A 120 -17.62 -8.97 -4.02
C THR A 120 -17.60 -9.76 -5.31
N THR A 121 -16.39 -10.08 -5.78
CA THR A 121 -16.19 -10.97 -6.92
C THR A 121 -15.26 -12.10 -6.51
N SER A 122 -15.54 -13.32 -6.99
CA SER A 122 -14.69 -14.49 -6.77
C SER A 122 -13.31 -14.37 -7.40
N LYS A 123 -13.08 -13.33 -8.22
CA LYS A 123 -11.80 -13.07 -8.88
C LYS A 123 -10.76 -12.39 -7.98
N GLY A 124 -11.15 -11.81 -6.84
CA GLY A 124 -10.23 -11.18 -5.89
C GLY A 124 -10.72 -9.87 -5.28
N ASP A 125 -9.98 -9.41 -4.27
CA ASP A 125 -10.21 -8.17 -3.52
C ASP A 125 -9.94 -6.95 -4.41
N HIS A 126 -8.85 -6.95 -5.19
CA HIS A 126 -8.55 -5.83 -6.10
C HIS A 126 -9.67 -5.54 -7.10
N LEU A 127 -10.32 -6.59 -7.63
CA LEU A 127 -11.44 -6.42 -8.55
C LEU A 127 -12.72 -6.02 -7.81
N THR A 128 -12.88 -6.45 -6.55
CA THR A 128 -13.95 -5.97 -5.67
C THR A 128 -13.82 -4.46 -5.42
N LEU A 129 -12.62 -3.96 -5.13
CA LEU A 129 -12.32 -2.53 -4.99
C LEU A 129 -12.69 -1.76 -6.27
N LEU A 130 -12.27 -2.27 -7.43
CA LEU A 130 -12.59 -1.67 -8.72
C LEU A 130 -14.10 -1.60 -8.98
N ASN A 131 -14.85 -2.64 -8.63
CA ASN A 131 -16.30 -2.66 -8.78
C ASN A 131 -16.97 -1.59 -7.92
N ILE A 132 -16.54 -1.43 -6.65
CA ILE A 132 -17.06 -0.40 -5.75
C ILE A 132 -16.84 0.99 -6.36
N TYR A 133 -15.63 1.29 -6.82
CA TYR A 133 -15.31 2.57 -7.45
C TYR A 133 -16.13 2.81 -8.73
N ARG A 134 -16.28 1.80 -9.59
CA ARG A 134 -17.11 1.90 -10.79
C ARG A 134 -18.57 2.18 -10.45
N THR A 135 -19.14 1.53 -9.43
CA THR A 135 -20.51 1.82 -8.99
C THR A 135 -20.62 3.23 -8.41
N PHE A 136 -19.67 3.65 -7.59
CA PHE A 136 -19.61 5.01 -7.02
C PHE A 136 -19.60 6.09 -8.12
N LYS A 137 -18.81 5.90 -9.17
CA LYS A 137 -18.77 6.83 -10.32
C LYS A 137 -20.08 6.84 -11.10
N LYS A 138 -20.73 5.68 -11.30
CA LYS A 138 -22.01 5.59 -12.02
C LYS A 138 -23.14 6.35 -11.32
N VAL A 139 -23.13 6.43 -9.99
CA VAL A 139 -24.13 7.17 -9.21
C VAL A 139 -23.80 8.65 -9.02
N ASN A 140 -22.81 9.19 -9.75
CA ASN A 140 -22.40 10.60 -9.71
C ASN A 140 -22.09 11.13 -8.30
N VAL A 141 -21.24 10.44 -7.54
CA VAL A 141 -20.69 10.95 -6.26
C VAL A 141 -21.80 11.33 -5.26
N ASN A 142 -22.72 10.40 -5.04
CA ASN A 142 -23.85 10.59 -4.13
C ASN A 142 -23.47 10.24 -2.67
N LYS A 143 -23.49 11.23 -1.77
CA LYS A 143 -23.20 11.05 -0.33
C LYS A 143 -24.18 10.10 0.37
N GLU A 144 -25.44 10.07 -0.06
CA GLU A 144 -26.43 9.13 0.46
C GLU A 144 -26.06 7.69 0.08
N TRP A 145 -25.70 7.48 -1.19
CA TRP A 145 -25.20 6.18 -1.64
C TRP A 145 -23.96 5.77 -0.84
N CYS A 146 -23.03 6.69 -0.57
CA CYS A 146 -21.87 6.41 0.29
C CYS A 146 -22.30 5.93 1.69
N ARG A 147 -23.27 6.60 2.31
CA ARG A 147 -23.82 6.23 3.62
C ARG A 147 -24.46 4.85 3.61
N GLU A 148 -25.33 4.57 2.65
CA GLU A 148 -26.03 3.28 2.51
C GLU A 148 -25.07 2.11 2.20
N ASN A 149 -23.93 2.41 1.59
CA ASN A 149 -22.94 1.42 1.17
C ASN A 149 -21.71 1.35 2.07
N PHE A 150 -21.68 2.09 3.18
CA PHE A 150 -20.55 2.16 4.10
C PHE A 150 -19.23 2.54 3.39
N VAL A 151 -19.33 3.41 2.39
CA VAL A 151 -18.20 3.95 1.65
C VAL A 151 -17.88 5.35 2.19
N ASN A 152 -16.63 5.60 2.53
CA ASN A 152 -16.22 6.92 2.97
C ASN A 152 -16.09 7.88 1.77
N SER A 153 -17.02 8.83 1.66
CA SER A 153 -17.04 9.82 0.58
C SER A 153 -15.76 10.67 0.52
N ARG A 154 -15.14 11.01 1.67
CA ARG A 154 -13.90 11.80 1.69
C ARG A 154 -12.74 10.99 1.08
N ASN A 155 -12.64 9.72 1.45
CA ASN A 155 -11.62 8.84 0.90
C ASN A 155 -11.83 8.65 -0.61
N MET A 156 -13.07 8.53 -1.08
CA MET A 156 -13.34 8.44 -2.52
C MET A 156 -12.94 9.70 -3.29
N SER A 157 -13.16 10.89 -2.72
CA SER A 157 -12.64 12.14 -3.32
C SER A 157 -11.11 12.15 -3.37
N MET A 158 -10.44 11.71 -2.30
CA MET A 158 -8.98 11.58 -2.28
C MET A 158 -8.48 10.56 -3.32
N VAL A 159 -9.20 9.46 -3.53
CA VAL A 159 -8.88 8.47 -4.58
C VAL A 159 -8.96 9.10 -5.98
N GLU A 160 -9.95 9.95 -6.24
CA GLU A 160 -10.06 10.67 -7.52
C GLU A 160 -8.89 11.64 -7.73
N GLU A 161 -8.48 12.35 -6.68
CA GLU A 161 -7.33 13.27 -6.71
C GLU A 161 -6.01 12.50 -6.97
N VAL A 162 -5.76 11.42 -6.23
CA VAL A 162 -4.59 10.55 -6.43
C VAL A 162 -4.58 9.98 -7.84
N ARG A 163 -5.73 9.48 -8.33
CA ARG A 163 -5.85 8.96 -9.68
C ARG A 163 -5.51 10.00 -10.74
N ALA A 164 -6.01 11.23 -10.59
CA ALA A 164 -5.72 12.32 -11.52
C ALA A 164 -4.22 12.65 -11.55
N GLN A 165 -3.58 12.75 -10.37
CA GLN A 165 -2.14 12.99 -10.27
C GLN A 165 -1.32 11.89 -10.93
N LEU A 166 -1.65 10.62 -10.67
CA LEU A 166 -0.95 9.48 -11.27
C LEU A 166 -1.11 9.46 -12.79
N ARG A 167 -2.31 9.79 -13.30
CA ARG A 167 -2.56 9.91 -14.74
C ARG A 167 -1.72 11.02 -15.37
N ASP A 168 -1.60 12.16 -14.72
CA ASP A 168 -0.77 13.27 -15.20
C ASP A 168 0.71 12.90 -15.26
N ILE A 169 1.20 12.14 -14.29
CA ILE A 169 2.57 11.60 -14.32
C ILE A 169 2.73 10.65 -15.50
N CYS A 170 1.80 9.72 -15.71
CA CYS A 170 1.84 8.78 -16.86
C CYS A 170 1.91 9.50 -18.21
N LEU A 171 1.24 10.65 -18.36
CA LEU A 171 1.28 11.45 -19.59
C LEU A 171 2.62 12.14 -19.80
N LYS A 172 3.33 12.50 -18.72
CA LYS A 172 4.64 13.16 -18.76
C LYS A 172 5.80 12.18 -18.94
N VAL A 173 5.65 10.93 -18.50
CA VAL A 173 6.69 9.91 -18.64
C VAL A 173 6.78 9.46 -20.10
N PRO A 174 7.97 9.55 -20.75
CA PRO A 174 8.13 9.13 -22.14
C PRO A 174 7.79 7.65 -22.32
N LYS A 175 6.86 7.35 -23.23
CA LYS A 175 6.62 5.98 -23.70
C LYS A 175 7.90 5.49 -24.39
N GLN A 176 8.46 4.37 -23.94
CA GLN A 176 9.44 3.65 -24.75
C GLN A 176 8.79 2.38 -25.27
N ILE A 177 8.96 2.21 -26.58
CA ILE A 177 8.79 0.98 -27.34
C ILE A 177 9.90 0.02 -26.87
N HIS A 178 9.57 -1.20 -26.42
CA HIS A 178 10.23 -2.43 -26.87
C HIS A 178 9.68 -3.70 -26.19
N ASN A 179 9.38 -4.67 -27.07
CA ASN A 179 9.07 -6.08 -26.85
C ASN A 179 9.83 -6.69 -25.66
N THR A 180 9.15 -6.92 -24.55
CA THR A 180 9.64 -7.86 -23.54
C THR A 180 8.52 -8.83 -23.23
N THR A 181 8.80 -10.10 -23.48
CA THR A 181 7.88 -11.23 -23.37
C THR A 181 7.15 -11.24 -22.02
N SER A 182 5.86 -11.51 -22.12
CA SER A 182 4.75 -11.36 -21.14
C SER A 182 4.84 -12.15 -19.83
N ASN A 183 6.01 -12.62 -19.39
CA ASN A 183 6.12 -13.66 -18.34
C ASN A 183 6.81 -13.25 -17.03
N GLN A 184 6.96 -11.96 -16.70
CA GLN A 184 7.72 -11.53 -15.50
C GLN A 184 6.93 -10.78 -14.43
N PHE A 185 5.60 -10.94 -14.35
CA PHE A 185 4.81 -10.60 -13.15
C PHE A 185 4.95 -11.70 -12.08
N SER A 186 6.18 -12.01 -11.68
CA SER A 186 6.45 -13.24 -10.94
C SER A 186 7.30 -12.97 -9.70
N GLN A 187 6.85 -12.12 -8.77
CA GLN A 187 7.54 -12.08 -7.46
C GLN A 187 6.78 -11.54 -6.25
N ASN A 188 5.44 -11.45 -6.32
CA ASN A 188 4.60 -11.47 -5.11
C ASN A 188 3.74 -12.73 -5.01
N CYS A 189 4.00 -13.76 -5.84
CA CYS A 189 3.50 -15.10 -5.54
C CYS A 189 4.28 -15.64 -4.34
N CYS A 190 3.59 -16.18 -3.34
CA CYS A 190 4.19 -16.91 -2.23
C CYS A 190 5.05 -18.09 -2.72
N SER A 191 6.32 -17.85 -3.06
CA SER A 191 7.31 -18.90 -3.30
C SER A 191 8.41 -18.91 -2.24
N SER A 192 8.34 -18.08 -1.19
CA SER A 192 9.42 -18.01 -0.19
C SER A 192 9.01 -17.63 1.25
N ALA A 193 7.75 -17.86 1.65
CA ALA A 193 7.41 -17.75 3.08
C ALA A 193 7.71 -19.11 3.77
N LYS A 194 8.79 -19.19 4.56
CA LYS A 194 9.09 -20.34 5.41
C LYS A 194 8.03 -20.58 6.51
N ASN A 195 7.14 -19.62 6.73
CA ASN A 195 6.07 -19.67 7.71
C ASN A 195 4.70 -19.74 7.01
N PRO A 196 3.75 -20.55 7.51
CA PRO A 196 2.41 -20.60 6.95
C PRO A 196 1.72 -19.23 7.08
N VAL A 197 1.29 -18.67 5.95
CA VAL A 197 0.52 -17.43 5.89
C VAL A 197 -0.92 -17.76 5.53
N ALA A 198 -1.88 -17.23 6.27
CA ALA A 198 -3.31 -17.48 6.04
C ALA A 198 -3.94 -16.34 5.23
N ILE A 199 -5.03 -16.61 4.51
CA ILE A 199 -5.86 -15.55 3.91
C ILE A 199 -6.56 -14.79 5.05
N HIS A 200 -6.53 -13.45 5.02
CA HIS A 200 -7.20 -12.65 6.04
C HIS A 200 -8.73 -12.82 5.98
N PRO A 201 -9.45 -12.87 7.12
CA PRO A 201 -10.91 -13.03 7.15
C PRO A 201 -11.72 -11.97 6.40
N SER A 202 -11.13 -10.80 6.14
CA SER A 202 -11.79 -9.74 5.36
C SER A 202 -11.76 -9.97 3.85
N SER A 203 -10.91 -10.87 3.36
CA SER A 203 -10.77 -11.15 1.93
C SER A 203 -11.98 -11.91 1.39
N VAL A 204 -12.40 -11.60 0.17
CA VAL A 204 -13.42 -12.37 -0.55
C VAL A 204 -12.98 -13.82 -0.82
N LEU A 205 -11.68 -14.08 -0.77
CA LEU A 205 -11.08 -15.40 -0.96
C LEU A 205 -10.87 -16.18 0.35
N PHE A 206 -11.33 -15.68 1.50
CA PHE A 206 -11.09 -16.32 2.80
C PHE A 206 -11.55 -17.79 2.87
N GLN A 207 -12.67 -18.13 2.22
CA GLN A 207 -13.20 -19.49 2.15
C GLN A 207 -12.77 -20.25 0.89
N ALA A 208 -12.02 -19.60 -0.01
CA ALA A 208 -11.53 -20.21 -1.23
C ALA A 208 -10.22 -20.96 -0.99
N LYS A 209 -9.93 -21.94 -1.85
CA LYS A 209 -8.63 -22.65 -1.90
C LYS A 209 -7.94 -22.41 -3.25
N PRO A 210 -7.56 -21.17 -3.56
CA PRO A 210 -6.86 -20.86 -4.81
C PRO A 210 -5.50 -21.55 -4.86
N ALA A 211 -5.10 -22.00 -6.05
CA ALA A 211 -3.80 -22.65 -6.25
C ALA A 211 -2.63 -21.67 -6.07
N SER A 212 -2.84 -20.40 -6.43
CA SER A 212 -1.88 -19.30 -6.22
C SER A 212 -2.63 -18.00 -5.96
N VAL A 213 -2.01 -17.09 -5.21
CA VAL A 213 -2.55 -15.77 -4.89
C VAL A 213 -1.46 -14.71 -5.01
N VAL A 214 -1.86 -13.50 -5.40
CA VAL A 214 -1.03 -12.31 -5.33
C VAL A 214 -1.65 -11.43 -4.27
N PHE A 215 -0.89 -11.05 -3.26
CA PHE A 215 -1.39 -10.22 -2.16
C PHE A 215 -0.61 -8.93 -2.07
N ASN A 216 -1.24 -7.90 -1.51
CA ASN A 216 -0.60 -6.62 -1.34
C ASN A 216 0.37 -6.64 -0.15
N GLU A 217 -0.11 -6.91 1.07
CA GLU A 217 0.75 -6.84 2.26
C GLU A 217 0.49 -7.97 3.26
N PRO A 218 1.55 -8.45 3.94
CA PRO A 218 1.39 -9.35 5.07
C PRO A 218 1.06 -8.58 6.35
N LEU A 219 -0.08 -8.89 6.96
CA LEU A 219 -0.49 -8.37 8.26
C LEU A 219 0.00 -9.29 9.38
N HIS A 220 0.83 -8.77 10.27
CA HIS A 220 1.36 -9.51 11.42
C HIS A 220 0.57 -9.16 12.68
N THR A 221 -0.17 -10.15 13.19
CA THR A 221 -0.91 -10.07 14.48
C THR A 221 -0.50 -11.26 15.35
N SER A 222 -1.44 -11.94 16.00
CA SER A 222 -1.22 -13.27 16.59
C SER A 222 -0.91 -14.33 15.52
N LYS A 223 -1.37 -14.11 14.28
CA LYS A 223 -1.03 -14.90 13.09
C LYS A 223 -0.61 -13.97 11.95
N CYS A 224 0.11 -14.51 10.98
CA CYS A 224 0.46 -13.81 9.75
C CYS A 224 -0.63 -14.02 8.70
N TYR A 225 -1.20 -12.93 8.19
CA TYR A 225 -2.29 -12.94 7.22
C TYR A 225 -1.91 -12.21 5.92
N MET A 226 -2.36 -12.70 4.77
CA MET A 226 -2.35 -11.98 3.50
C MET A 226 -3.59 -11.10 3.40
N ARG A 227 -3.41 -9.82 3.05
CA ARG A 227 -4.50 -8.89 2.72
C ARG A 227 -4.44 -8.45 1.27
N ASP A 228 -5.62 -8.05 0.76
CA ASP A 228 -5.86 -7.56 -0.59
C ASP A 228 -5.36 -8.55 -1.67
N LEU A 229 -6.07 -9.68 -1.77
CA LEU A 229 -5.75 -10.79 -2.68
C LEU A 229 -6.38 -10.63 -4.09
#